data_AF-A0A430B672-F1
#
_entry.id   AF-A0A430B672-F1
#
_cell.length_a   1.000
_cell.length_b   1.000
_cell.length_c   1.000
_cell.angle_alpha   90.00
_cell.angle_beta   90.00
_cell.angle_gamma   90.00
#
_symmetry.space_group_name_H-M   'P 1'
#
loop_
_entity.id
_entity.type
_entity.pdbx_description
1 polymer ?
#
loop_
_entity_poly.entity_id
_entity_poly.type
_entity_poly.pdbx_seq_one_letter_code
_entity_poly.pdbx_strand_id
1 'polypeptide(L)'
;MDFKRVEGIFLVVFLFLNMFLFYVYQEGKSAQDTVSTGTISDNIESRLSADEIKIPHDLSQKHKQGYYLSAEESELVVEAKEDLRNIEWQINDNQLTARLIRKNDMEISDSDEAKKIDNFVSQKENVIKGKDYVLNSYESKPGKQYIYSQKWEGIPFYDETSRLAVSVSKNELNRPIIESYEQTYLNNIEALREQQPLISEREAIISLYTNNRLQPGNKVKSISLGYTRIFTVRGKNVYIPAWFVNVESGKNTAQVERVNAFSSAVISSNVSEVKN
;
A
#
# COMPACT_ATOMS: atom_id res chain seq x y z
N MET A 1 10.10 -62.16 -3.35
CA MET A 1 9.07 -61.13 -3.60
C MET A 1 9.60 -60.21 -4.67
N ASP A 2 8.86 -60.02 -5.76
CA ASP A 2 9.33 -59.33 -6.97
C ASP A 2 9.49 -57.83 -6.75
N PHE A 3 10.63 -57.43 -6.18
CA PHE A 3 11.02 -56.05 -5.91
C PHE A 3 10.92 -55.18 -7.19
N LYS A 4 11.27 -55.75 -8.35
CA LYS A 4 11.15 -55.11 -9.66
C LYS A 4 9.70 -54.82 -10.09
N ARG A 5 8.72 -55.61 -9.65
CA ARG A 5 7.30 -55.35 -9.95
C ARG A 5 6.76 -54.21 -9.10
N VAL A 6 7.16 -54.15 -7.83
CA VAL A 6 6.74 -53.08 -6.91
C VAL A 6 7.35 -51.74 -7.33
N GLU A 7 8.61 -51.72 -7.76
CA GLU A 7 9.30 -50.53 -8.26
C GLU A 7 8.66 -49.96 -9.54
N GLY A 8 8.26 -50.82 -10.48
CA GLY A 8 7.56 -50.40 -11.70
C GLY A 8 6.19 -49.76 -11.42
N ILE A 9 5.43 -50.33 -10.48
CA ILE A 9 4.13 -49.77 -10.07
C ILE A 9 4.32 -48.40 -9.41
N PHE A 10 5.33 -48.26 -8.54
CA PHE A 10 5.62 -46.99 -7.86
C PHE A 10 5.98 -45.87 -8.84
N LEU A 11 6.77 -46.19 -9.87
CA LEU A 11 7.14 -45.24 -10.92
C LEU A 11 5.92 -44.75 -11.71
N VAL A 12 5.03 -45.67 -12.09
CA VAL A 12 3.80 -45.33 -12.83
C VAL A 12 2.87 -44.46 -11.99
N VAL A 13 2.65 -44.81 -10.72
CA VAL A 13 1.82 -44.01 -9.80
C VAL A 13 2.40 -42.62 -9.58
N PHE A 14 3.72 -42.52 -9.40
CA PHE A 14 4.40 -41.23 -9.24
C PHE A 14 4.28 -40.34 -10.49
N LEU A 15 4.32 -40.94 -11.69
CA LEU A 15 4.14 -40.21 -12.95
C LEU A 15 2.71 -39.67 -13.08
N PHE A 16 1.69 -40.47 -12.76
CA PHE A 16 0.30 -40.01 -12.75
C PHE A 16 0.07 -38.90 -11.71
N LEU A 17 0.66 -39.02 -10.52
CA LEU A 17 0.58 -37.99 -9.48
C LEU A 17 1.21 -36.67 -9.95
N ASN A 18 2.38 -36.71 -10.58
CA ASN A 18 3.03 -35.51 -11.11
C ASN A 18 2.24 -34.87 -12.26
N MET A 19 1.65 -35.68 -13.14
CA MET A 19 0.79 -35.18 -14.22
C MET A 19 -0.49 -34.54 -13.66
N PHE A 20 -1.09 -35.15 -12.63
CA PHE A 20 -2.23 -34.56 -11.91
C PHE A 20 -1.85 -33.26 -11.22
N LEU A 21 -0.71 -33.20 -10.53
CA LEU A 21 -0.20 -31.97 -9.91
C LEU A 21 0.07 -30.89 -10.94
N PHE A 22 0.63 -31.25 -12.10
CA PHE A 22 0.87 -30.30 -13.20
C PHE A 22 -0.43 -29.77 -13.80
N TYR A 23 -1.45 -30.64 -13.92
CA TYR A 23 -2.80 -30.25 -14.35
C TYR A 23 -3.45 -29.29 -13.35
N VAL A 24 -3.45 -29.63 -12.06
CA VAL A 24 -3.95 -28.77 -10.97
C VAL A 24 -3.13 -27.48 -10.86
N TYR A 25 -1.83 -27.50 -11.14
CA TYR A 25 -0.98 -26.31 -11.16
C TYR A 25 -1.32 -25.38 -12.34
N GLN A 26 -1.67 -25.94 -13.50
CA GLN A 26 -2.18 -25.14 -14.62
C GLN A 26 -3.59 -24.59 -14.34
N GLU A 27 -4.50 -25.40 -13.78
CA GLU A 27 -5.84 -24.93 -13.39
C GLU A 27 -5.82 -23.95 -12.22
N GLY A 28 -4.88 -24.11 -11.28
CA GLY A 28 -4.66 -23.20 -10.16
C GLY A 28 -4.20 -21.80 -10.57
N LYS A 29 -3.87 -21.58 -11.86
CA LYS A 29 -3.68 -20.25 -12.45
C LYS A 29 -4.97 -19.64 -13.02
N SER A 30 -6.10 -20.35 -13.04
CA SER A 30 -7.31 -19.89 -13.69
C SER A 30 -8.57 -20.51 -13.08
N ALA A 31 -8.92 -20.11 -11.85
CA ALA A 31 -10.30 -20.12 -11.37
C ALA A 31 -10.40 -19.41 -10.01
N GLN A 32 -10.55 -18.09 -10.03
CA GLN A 32 -11.29 -17.42 -8.97
C GLN A 32 -12.28 -16.47 -9.65
N ASP A 33 -13.54 -16.94 -9.72
CA ASP A 33 -14.77 -16.22 -10.07
C ASP A 33 -14.69 -15.18 -11.18
N THR A 34 -14.52 -15.62 -12.43
CA THR A 34 -14.75 -14.79 -13.61
C THR A 34 -16.20 -14.99 -14.09
N VAL A 35 -17.18 -14.45 -13.35
CA VAL A 35 -18.56 -14.38 -13.82
C VAL A 35 -18.65 -13.32 -14.92
N SER A 36 -18.82 -13.75 -16.18
CA SER A 36 -19.31 -12.93 -17.30
C SER A 36 -18.70 -11.53 -17.51
N THR A 37 -17.37 -11.38 -17.33
CA THR A 37 -16.69 -10.08 -17.51
C THR A 37 -16.11 -9.85 -18.90
N GLY A 38 -16.10 -10.82 -19.82
CA GLY A 38 -15.49 -10.69 -21.15
C GLY A 38 -15.91 -9.41 -21.90
N THR A 39 -17.21 -9.21 -22.10
CA THR A 39 -17.76 -8.03 -22.79
C THR A 39 -17.56 -6.71 -22.03
N ILE A 40 -17.44 -6.77 -20.70
CA ILE A 40 -17.18 -5.59 -19.87
C ILE A 40 -15.70 -5.21 -20.00
N SER A 41 -14.81 -6.21 -19.95
CA SER A 41 -13.37 -6.00 -20.03
C SER A 41 -12.95 -5.43 -21.39
N ASP A 42 -13.60 -5.79 -22.49
CA ASP A 42 -13.23 -5.29 -23.82
C ASP A 42 -13.63 -3.82 -24.04
N ASN A 43 -14.64 -3.32 -23.32
CA ASN A 43 -15.25 -2.01 -23.55
C ASN A 43 -15.36 -1.16 -22.27
N ILE A 44 -14.52 -1.39 -21.26
CA ILE A 44 -14.64 -0.71 -19.96
C ILE A 44 -14.56 0.82 -20.13
N GLU A 45 -13.71 1.33 -21.01
CA GLU A 45 -13.56 2.77 -21.26
C GLU A 45 -14.86 3.39 -21.79
N SER A 46 -15.55 2.70 -22.71
CA SER A 46 -16.84 3.15 -23.23
C SER A 46 -17.93 3.09 -22.17
N ARG A 47 -17.91 2.09 -21.29
CA ARG A 47 -18.90 1.92 -20.22
C ARG A 47 -18.73 2.99 -19.14
N LEU A 48 -17.50 3.23 -18.68
CA LEU A 48 -17.18 4.30 -17.74
C LEU A 48 -17.62 5.66 -18.29
N SER A 49 -17.39 5.91 -19.58
CA SER A 49 -17.84 7.14 -20.23
C SER A 49 -19.36 7.26 -20.29
N ALA A 50 -20.08 6.19 -20.62
CA ALA A 50 -21.55 6.16 -20.67
C ALA A 50 -22.18 6.40 -19.29
N ASP A 51 -21.53 5.91 -18.23
CA ASP A 51 -21.93 6.12 -16.84
C ASP A 51 -21.39 7.44 -16.24
N GLU A 52 -20.78 8.30 -17.06
CA GLU A 52 -20.19 9.59 -16.65
C GLU A 52 -19.12 9.45 -15.54
N ILE A 53 -18.45 8.30 -15.46
CA ILE A 53 -17.39 8.03 -14.50
C ILE A 53 -16.08 8.62 -15.02
N LYS A 54 -15.51 9.58 -14.29
CA LYS A 54 -14.27 10.27 -14.68
C LYS A 54 -13.04 9.54 -14.15
N ILE A 55 -12.11 9.21 -15.04
CA ILE A 55 -10.81 8.60 -14.73
C ILE A 55 -9.69 9.65 -14.87
N PRO A 56 -8.65 9.64 -14.01
CA PRO A 56 -7.60 10.67 -14.02
C PRO A 56 -6.66 10.61 -15.24
N HIS A 57 -6.46 9.42 -15.83
CA HIS A 57 -5.55 9.17 -16.96
C HIS A 57 -5.88 7.83 -17.63
N ASP A 58 -5.20 7.51 -18.74
CA ASP A 58 -5.41 6.24 -19.45
C ASP A 58 -4.98 5.04 -18.59
N LEU A 59 -5.88 4.09 -18.39
CA LEU A 59 -5.65 2.94 -17.51
C LEU A 59 -4.52 2.04 -18.02
N SER A 60 -3.47 1.88 -17.21
CA SER A 60 -2.34 1.04 -17.60
C SER A 60 -2.73 -0.43 -17.66
N GLN A 61 -2.35 -1.10 -18.74
CA GLN A 61 -2.43 -2.56 -18.90
C GLN A 61 -1.13 -3.27 -18.47
N LYS A 62 -0.14 -2.53 -17.94
CA LYS A 62 1.13 -3.12 -17.53
C LYS A 62 0.96 -3.88 -16.23
N HIS A 63 1.41 -5.14 -16.25
CA HIS A 63 1.53 -5.95 -15.04
C HIS A 63 2.81 -5.57 -14.29
N LYS A 64 2.67 -5.37 -12.99
CA LYS A 64 3.80 -5.21 -12.06
C LYS A 64 4.02 -6.52 -11.32
N GLN A 65 5.01 -6.54 -10.45
CA GLN A 65 5.32 -7.67 -9.60
C GLN A 65 5.29 -7.24 -8.13
N GLY A 66 4.93 -8.15 -7.23
CA GLY A 66 4.86 -7.88 -5.80
C GLY A 66 4.91 -9.15 -4.96
N TYR A 67 4.95 -8.99 -3.64
CA TYR A 67 5.19 -10.09 -2.70
C TYR A 67 4.11 -10.17 -1.64
N TYR A 68 3.97 -11.35 -1.03
CA TYR A 68 3.37 -11.44 0.30
C TYR A 68 4.46 -11.10 1.32
N LEU A 69 4.21 -10.11 2.18
CA LEU A 69 5.20 -9.65 3.14
C LEU A 69 4.75 -9.91 4.57
N SER A 70 5.70 -10.24 5.44
CA SER A 70 5.55 -10.07 6.88
C SER A 70 6.44 -8.93 7.35
N ALA A 71 5.98 -8.16 8.32
CA ALA A 71 6.80 -7.15 8.99
C ALA A 71 6.40 -7.00 10.46
N GLU A 72 7.28 -6.38 11.23
CA GLU A 72 7.08 -6.07 12.65
C GLU A 72 7.13 -4.55 12.85
N GLU A 73 6.29 -4.03 13.73
CA GLU A 73 6.32 -2.61 14.09
C GLU A 73 7.54 -2.32 14.96
N SER A 74 8.27 -1.27 14.61
CA SER A 74 9.44 -0.80 15.36
C SER A 74 9.00 0.00 16.59
N GLU A 75 9.62 -0.28 17.74
CA GLU A 75 9.46 0.58 18.91
C GLU A 75 10.15 1.94 18.75
N LEU A 76 11.11 2.08 17.82
CA LEU A 76 11.88 3.31 17.54
C LEU A 76 12.71 3.90 18.70
N VAL A 77 12.63 3.35 19.92
CA VAL A 77 13.24 3.92 21.14
C VAL A 77 14.76 4.04 21.05
N VAL A 78 15.42 3.02 20.49
CA VAL A 78 16.90 2.99 20.40
C VAL A 78 17.36 4.01 19.37
N GLU A 79 16.81 3.95 18.17
CA GLU A 79 17.12 4.89 17.09
C GLU A 79 16.79 6.33 17.48
N ALA A 80 15.70 6.57 18.22
CA ALA A 80 15.36 7.91 18.70
C ALA A 80 16.44 8.51 19.61
N LYS A 81 17.04 7.70 20.49
CA LYS A 81 18.14 8.16 21.37
C LYS A 81 19.43 8.38 20.59
N GLU A 82 19.72 7.50 19.63
CA GLU A 82 20.97 7.53 18.88
C GLU A 82 21.00 8.60 17.81
N ASP A 83 19.89 8.82 17.11
CA ASP A 83 19.85 9.61 15.89
C ASP A 83 19.29 11.01 16.11
N LEU A 84 18.19 11.15 16.86
CA LEU A 84 17.49 12.43 16.97
C LEU A 84 18.29 13.44 17.80
N ARG A 85 18.35 14.68 17.31
CA ARG A 85 19.03 15.79 17.98
C ARG A 85 18.13 17.02 18.01
N ASN A 86 18.14 17.77 19.11
CA ASN A 86 17.37 19.01 19.28
C ASN A 86 15.84 18.86 19.10
N ILE A 87 15.31 17.67 19.40
CA ILE A 87 13.89 17.31 19.27
C ILE A 87 13.45 16.65 20.57
N GLU A 88 12.30 17.06 21.09
CA GLU A 88 11.59 16.36 22.16
C GLU A 88 10.73 15.26 21.54
N TRP A 89 10.81 14.05 22.07
CA TRP A 89 10.04 12.93 21.55
C TRP A 89 9.46 12.09 22.67
N GLN A 90 8.35 11.43 22.36
CA GLN A 90 7.71 10.42 23.18
C GLN A 90 7.25 9.28 22.28
N ILE A 91 7.12 8.08 22.82
CA ILE A 91 6.65 6.91 22.09
C ILE A 91 5.49 6.31 22.86
N ASN A 92 4.37 6.09 22.18
CA ASN A 92 3.20 5.37 22.68
C ASN A 92 2.78 4.35 21.62
N ASP A 93 2.60 3.09 22.00
CA ASP A 93 2.16 2.00 21.11
C ASP A 93 2.89 1.99 19.75
N ASN A 94 4.23 1.97 19.77
CA ASN A 94 5.11 1.98 18.59
C ASN A 94 5.01 3.21 17.67
N GLN A 95 4.27 4.24 18.09
CA GLN A 95 4.21 5.52 17.42
C GLN A 95 5.08 6.54 18.15
N LEU A 96 6.08 7.06 17.47
CA LEU A 96 6.90 8.17 17.92
C LEU A 96 6.20 9.49 17.60
N THR A 97 5.98 10.33 18.60
CA THR A 97 5.55 11.72 18.43
C THR A 97 6.71 12.63 18.79
N ALA A 98 7.14 13.45 17.84
CA ALA A 98 8.23 14.40 17.98
C ALA A 98 7.76 15.85 17.88
N ARG A 99 8.37 16.72 18.68
CA ARG A 99 8.21 18.18 18.66
C ARG A 99 9.58 18.84 18.59
N LEU A 100 9.74 19.79 17.70
CA LEU A 100 11.01 20.48 17.54
C LEU A 100 11.21 21.48 18.70
N ILE A 101 12.37 21.42 19.38
CA ILE A 101 12.71 22.36 20.47
C ILE A 101 12.86 23.78 19.92
N ARG A 102 13.43 23.91 18.72
CA ARG A 102 13.47 25.16 17.95
C ARG A 102 12.64 24.95 16.70
N LYS A 103 11.58 25.76 16.55
CA LYS A 103 10.78 25.81 15.32
C LYS A 103 11.72 26.11 14.15
N ASN A 104 11.79 25.17 13.21
CA ASN A 104 12.63 25.34 12.02
C ASN A 104 11.87 26.23 11.04
N ASP A 105 12.08 27.54 11.16
CA ASP A 105 11.49 28.51 10.24
C ASP A 105 11.89 28.15 8.81
N MET A 106 10.89 27.78 8.00
CA MET A 106 11.15 27.51 6.59
C MET A 106 11.29 28.86 5.89
N GLU A 107 12.50 29.44 5.88
CA GLU A 107 12.80 30.68 5.16
C GLU A 107 12.61 30.50 3.64
N ILE A 108 11.41 30.50 3.03
CA ILE A 108 11.11 30.63 1.57
C ILE A 108 9.57 30.62 1.35
N SER A 109 9.13 31.26 0.27
CA SER A 109 7.83 31.20 -0.43
C SER A 109 7.10 29.83 -0.41
N ASP A 110 5.76 29.85 -0.41
CA ASP A 110 4.86 28.68 -0.45
C ASP A 110 5.21 27.66 -1.57
N SER A 111 5.91 28.07 -2.64
CA SER A 111 6.26 27.24 -3.80
C SER A 111 7.33 26.16 -3.56
N ASP A 112 8.11 26.21 -2.47
CA ASP A 112 9.17 25.22 -2.17
C ASP A 112 8.95 24.46 -0.84
N GLU A 113 7.75 24.56 -0.27
CA GLU A 113 7.40 23.95 1.02
C GLU A 113 7.64 22.44 1.04
N ALA A 114 7.11 21.70 0.05
CA ALA A 114 7.25 20.25 -0.03
C ALA A 114 8.72 19.79 -0.14
N LYS A 115 9.56 20.51 -0.91
CA LYS A 115 11.00 20.18 -1.05
C LYS A 115 11.75 20.36 0.26
N LYS A 116 11.40 21.40 1.03
CA LYS A 116 12.02 21.63 2.34
C LYS A 116 11.63 20.59 3.36
N ILE A 117 10.38 20.15 3.34
CA ILE A 117 9.92 19.06 4.20
C ILE A 117 10.63 17.76 3.79
N ASP A 118 10.77 17.50 2.50
CA ASP A 118 11.53 16.34 2.01
C ASP A 118 13.00 16.38 2.45
N ASN A 119 13.64 17.55 2.40
CA ASN A 119 14.98 17.74 2.95
C ASN A 119 15.03 17.50 4.45
N PHE A 120 14.05 18.00 5.21
CA PHE A 120 13.93 17.79 6.65
C PHE A 120 13.81 16.30 6.98
N VAL A 121 12.91 15.59 6.30
CA VAL A 121 12.68 14.15 6.45
C VAL A 121 13.93 13.35 6.07
N SER A 122 14.67 13.78 5.06
CA SER A 122 15.88 13.08 4.62
C SER A 122 17.07 13.17 5.59
N GLN A 123 17.03 14.08 6.57
CA GLN A 123 18.09 14.21 7.57
C GLN A 123 17.89 13.21 8.71
N LYS A 124 18.92 12.40 8.94
CA LYS A 124 18.94 11.38 10.01
C LYS A 124 18.75 11.97 11.41
N GLU A 125 19.26 13.19 11.63
CA GLU A 125 19.14 13.90 12.91
C GLU A 125 17.72 14.40 13.20
N ASN A 126 16.87 14.48 12.17
CA ASN A 126 15.52 14.99 12.26
C ASN A 126 14.47 13.88 12.29
N VAL A 127 14.61 12.88 11.43
CA VAL A 127 13.66 11.77 11.27
C VAL A 127 14.41 10.46 11.14
N ILE A 128 14.04 9.48 11.96
CA ILE A 128 14.63 8.15 11.96
C ILE A 128 14.37 7.50 10.59
N LYS A 129 15.44 7.06 9.91
CA LYS A 129 15.33 6.37 8.60
C LYS A 129 14.44 7.08 7.57
N GLY A 130 14.38 8.42 7.59
CA GLY A 130 13.43 9.17 6.77
C GLY A 130 13.55 8.95 5.24
N LYS A 131 14.71 8.50 4.76
CA LYS A 131 14.95 8.11 3.34
C LYS A 131 14.13 6.92 2.87
N ASP A 132 13.64 6.09 3.79
CA ASP A 132 12.81 4.93 3.49
C ASP A 132 11.36 5.31 3.23
N TYR A 133 11.00 6.58 3.46
CA TYR A 133 9.67 7.11 3.23
C TYR A 133 9.59 7.85 1.89
N VAL A 134 8.40 7.82 1.29
CA VAL A 134 8.07 8.60 0.09
C VAL A 134 6.82 9.42 0.32
N LEU A 135 6.80 10.65 -0.21
CA LEU A 135 5.67 11.55 -0.07
C LEU A 135 4.41 10.95 -0.69
N ASN A 136 3.36 10.81 0.11
CA ASN A 136 2.02 10.47 -0.33
C ASN A 136 1.22 11.75 -0.58
N SER A 137 1.28 12.23 -1.82
CA SER A 137 0.59 13.46 -2.24
C SER A 137 -0.93 13.36 -2.15
N TYR A 138 -1.52 12.16 -2.13
CA TYR A 138 -2.97 11.97 -2.09
C TYR A 138 -3.56 12.15 -0.70
N GLU A 139 -2.80 11.79 0.34
CA GLU A 139 -3.20 12.01 1.74
C GLU A 139 -2.67 13.34 2.31
N SER A 140 -1.64 13.91 1.67
CA SER A 140 -1.06 15.19 2.07
C SER A 140 -2.01 16.37 1.83
N LYS A 141 -2.00 17.31 2.75
CA LYS A 141 -2.73 18.58 2.72
C LYS A 141 -1.70 19.72 2.81
N PRO A 142 -1.30 20.30 1.67
CA PRO A 142 -0.32 21.39 1.64
C PRO A 142 -0.66 22.51 2.63
N GLY A 143 0.35 23.05 3.32
CA GLY A 143 0.20 24.07 4.35
C GLY A 143 -0.38 23.59 5.68
N LYS A 144 -0.68 22.28 5.83
CA LYS A 144 -1.20 21.71 7.08
C LYS A 144 -0.52 20.42 7.49
N GLN A 145 -0.44 19.44 6.60
CA GLN A 145 0.05 18.10 6.95
C GLN A 145 0.60 17.38 5.73
N TYR A 146 1.82 16.86 5.83
CA TYR A 146 2.46 16.08 4.77
C TYR A 146 2.60 14.65 5.24
N ILE A 147 2.03 13.73 4.45
CA ILE A 147 2.03 12.30 4.75
C ILE A 147 3.09 11.65 3.89
N TYR A 148 3.94 10.86 4.52
CA TYR A 148 4.89 9.98 3.85
C TYR A 148 4.62 8.53 4.24
N SER A 149 4.86 7.64 3.30
CA SER A 149 4.67 6.20 3.45
C SER A 149 6.01 5.50 3.30
N GLN A 150 6.35 4.61 4.22
CA GLN A 150 7.51 3.74 4.07
C GLN A 150 7.35 2.93 2.78
N LYS A 151 8.46 2.65 2.08
CA LYS A 151 8.47 1.80 0.89
C LYS A 151 9.37 0.59 1.06
N TRP A 152 9.01 -0.47 0.35
CA TRP A 152 9.85 -1.65 0.18
C TRP A 152 9.83 -2.08 -1.28
N GLU A 153 11.03 -2.28 -1.86
CA GLU A 153 11.24 -2.51 -3.31
C GLU A 153 10.45 -1.56 -4.24
N GLY A 154 10.31 -0.29 -3.81
CA GLY A 154 9.65 0.74 -4.61
C GLY A 154 8.12 0.79 -4.49
N ILE A 155 7.49 -0.13 -3.74
CA ILE A 155 6.06 -0.09 -3.44
C ILE A 155 5.85 0.46 -2.02
N PRO A 156 5.05 1.52 -1.83
CA PRO A 156 4.77 2.08 -0.51
C PRO A 156 3.79 1.22 0.29
N PHE A 157 3.85 1.29 1.62
CA PHE A 157 2.84 0.77 2.53
C PHE A 157 1.81 1.87 2.83
N TYR A 158 0.55 1.57 2.54
CA TYR A 158 -0.58 2.47 2.76
C TYR A 158 -1.41 1.99 3.93
N ASP A 159 -0.82 2.11 5.11
CA ASP A 159 -1.45 1.86 6.39
C ASP A 159 -0.75 2.68 7.50
N GLU A 160 -1.32 2.64 8.69
CA GLU A 160 -0.89 3.45 9.83
C GLU A 160 0.42 2.99 10.49
N THR A 161 0.85 1.75 10.25
CA THR A 161 2.05 1.15 10.89
C THR A 161 3.37 1.54 10.22
N SER A 162 3.28 2.23 9.09
CA SER A 162 4.40 2.54 8.19
C SER A 162 4.36 3.99 7.69
N ARG A 163 3.89 4.91 8.54
CA ARG A 163 3.51 6.28 8.17
C ARG A 163 4.34 7.31 8.92
N LEU A 164 4.72 8.36 8.21
CA LEU A 164 5.28 9.58 8.77
C LEU A 164 4.36 10.76 8.44
N ALA A 165 3.79 11.39 9.45
CA ALA A 165 2.88 12.52 9.32
C ALA A 165 3.53 13.79 9.88
N VAL A 166 3.98 14.68 9.00
CA VAL A 166 4.61 15.96 9.37
C VAL A 166 3.54 17.04 9.43
N SER A 167 3.39 17.69 10.58
CA SER A 167 2.44 18.78 10.79
C SER A 167 3.10 20.13 10.59
N VAL A 168 2.44 20.96 9.79
CA VAL A 168 2.90 22.29 9.39
C VAL A 168 1.89 23.33 9.84
N SER A 169 2.38 24.45 10.37
CA SER A 169 1.58 25.61 10.69
C SER A 169 2.26 26.87 10.18
N LYS A 170 1.68 28.04 10.47
CA LYS A 170 2.29 29.34 10.16
C LYS A 170 2.71 30.05 11.44
N ASN A 171 3.89 30.64 11.43
CA ASN A 171 4.34 31.51 12.52
C ASN A 171 3.66 32.90 12.46
N GLU A 172 4.00 33.78 13.40
CA GLU A 172 3.44 35.15 13.49
C GLU A 172 3.69 36.01 12.24
N LEU A 173 4.73 35.69 11.48
CA LEU A 173 5.08 36.34 10.21
C LEU A 173 4.43 35.65 9.00
N ASN A 174 3.44 34.77 9.23
CA ASN A 174 2.72 33.99 8.23
C ASN A 174 3.63 33.05 7.40
N ARG A 175 4.78 32.63 7.96
CA ARG A 175 5.72 31.70 7.31
C ARG A 175 5.46 30.27 7.75
N PRO A 176 5.53 29.28 6.85
CA PRO A 176 5.34 27.89 7.22
C PRO A 176 6.46 27.41 8.16
N ILE A 177 6.07 26.65 9.17
CA ILE A 177 6.97 26.04 10.16
C ILE A 177 6.56 24.60 10.41
N ILE A 178 7.55 23.74 10.65
CA ILE A 178 7.31 22.36 11.11
C ILE A 178 7.09 22.39 12.62
N GLU A 179 5.91 21.97 13.08
CA GLU A 179 5.57 21.95 14.51
C GLU A 179 5.92 20.62 15.18
N SER A 180 5.50 19.54 14.54
CA SER A 180 5.61 18.19 15.06
C SER A 180 5.56 17.18 13.93
N TYR A 181 5.92 15.95 14.24
CA TYR A 181 5.60 14.82 13.38
C TYR A 181 5.27 13.57 14.20
N GLU A 182 4.50 12.68 13.60
CA GLU A 182 4.23 11.34 14.09
C GLU A 182 4.88 10.33 13.15
N GLN A 183 5.55 9.32 13.71
CA GLN A 183 6.28 8.33 12.95
C GLN A 183 5.99 6.92 13.46
N THR A 184 5.66 6.02 12.53
CA THR A 184 5.63 4.57 12.69
C THR A 184 6.51 3.95 11.61
N TYR A 185 7.19 2.85 11.93
CA TYR A 185 8.14 2.20 11.02
C TYR A 185 8.05 0.68 11.13
N LEU A 186 8.15 0.00 10.00
CA LEU A 186 8.20 -1.45 9.89
C LEU A 186 9.64 -1.95 9.80
N ASN A 187 10.03 -2.80 10.74
CA ASN A 187 11.28 -3.57 10.71
C ASN A 187 11.01 -4.99 10.20
N ASN A 188 12.10 -5.75 9.95
CA ASN A 188 12.05 -7.18 9.65
C ASN A 188 11.07 -7.53 8.52
N ILE A 189 11.08 -6.72 7.46
CA ILE A 189 10.23 -6.94 6.28
C ILE A 189 10.79 -8.14 5.50
N GLU A 190 10.03 -9.22 5.46
CA GLU A 190 10.42 -10.49 4.84
C GLU A 190 9.37 -10.94 3.82
N ALA A 191 9.83 -11.47 2.69
CA ALA A 191 8.96 -12.09 1.69
C ALA A 191 8.55 -13.49 2.15
N LEU A 192 7.24 -13.71 2.30
CA LEU A 192 6.66 -14.99 2.69
C LEU A 192 6.53 -15.97 1.52
N ARG A 193 6.60 -15.44 0.29
CA ARG A 193 6.46 -16.17 -0.97
C ARG A 193 7.37 -15.54 -2.03
N GLU A 194 7.59 -16.28 -3.10
CA GLU A 194 8.23 -15.73 -4.29
C GLU A 194 7.44 -14.56 -4.87
N GLN A 195 8.13 -13.74 -5.64
CA GLN A 195 7.54 -12.61 -6.35
C GLN A 195 6.48 -13.11 -7.35
N GLN A 196 5.30 -12.49 -7.35
CA GLN A 196 4.18 -12.87 -8.22
C GLN A 196 3.72 -11.70 -9.09
N PRO A 197 3.21 -11.98 -10.31
CA PRO A 197 2.60 -10.96 -11.15
C PRO A 197 1.36 -10.38 -10.47
N LEU A 198 1.21 -9.07 -10.62
CA LEU A 198 0.06 -8.31 -10.13
C LEU A 198 -0.88 -8.00 -11.29
N ILE A 199 -2.15 -7.84 -10.95
CA ILE A 199 -3.14 -7.29 -11.87
C ILE A 199 -2.75 -5.86 -12.25
N SER A 200 -3.09 -5.49 -13.46
CA SER A 200 -2.93 -4.15 -14.00
C SER A 200 -3.90 -3.16 -13.33
N GLU A 201 -3.60 -1.88 -13.51
CA GLU A 201 -4.48 -0.79 -13.10
C GLU A 201 -5.86 -0.90 -13.75
N ARG A 202 -5.90 -1.29 -15.03
CA ARG A 202 -7.14 -1.49 -15.78
C ARG A 202 -8.00 -2.59 -15.18
N GLU A 203 -7.40 -3.72 -14.82
CA GLU A 203 -8.11 -4.84 -14.18
C GLU A 203 -8.68 -4.43 -12.82
N ALA A 204 -7.95 -3.64 -12.03
CA ALA A 204 -8.47 -3.12 -10.76
C ALA A 204 -9.72 -2.25 -10.94
N ILE A 205 -9.76 -1.39 -11.95
CA ILE A 205 -10.95 -0.58 -12.26
C ILE A 205 -12.10 -1.43 -12.77
N ILE A 206 -11.84 -2.45 -13.60
CA ILE A 206 -12.85 -3.42 -14.01
C ILE A 206 -13.45 -4.12 -12.79
N SER A 207 -12.63 -4.55 -11.83
CA SER A 207 -13.09 -5.16 -10.58
C SER A 207 -13.99 -4.21 -9.79
N LEU A 208 -13.59 -2.95 -9.59
CA LEU A 208 -14.42 -1.99 -8.87
C LEU A 208 -15.74 -1.71 -9.58
N TYR A 209 -15.71 -1.55 -10.90
CA TYR A 209 -16.90 -1.32 -11.71
C TYR A 209 -17.88 -2.50 -11.64
N THR A 210 -17.38 -3.72 -11.89
CA THR A 210 -18.19 -4.96 -11.88
C THR A 210 -18.75 -5.29 -10.50
N ASN A 211 -18.08 -4.86 -9.43
CA ASN A 211 -18.54 -5.00 -8.06
C ASN A 211 -19.36 -3.80 -7.55
N ASN A 212 -19.85 -2.93 -8.44
CA ASN A 212 -20.67 -1.76 -8.12
C ASN A 212 -20.03 -0.77 -7.12
N ARG A 213 -18.69 -0.71 -7.09
CA ARG A 213 -17.91 0.24 -6.27
C ARG A 213 -17.66 1.57 -6.98
N LEU A 214 -17.86 1.61 -8.30
CA LEU A 214 -17.88 2.83 -9.09
C LEU A 214 -19.30 3.06 -9.58
N GLN A 215 -19.98 4.06 -9.02
CA GLN A 215 -21.34 4.41 -9.40
C GLN A 215 -21.34 5.48 -10.51
N PRO A 216 -22.43 5.59 -11.29
CA PRO A 216 -22.54 6.65 -12.29
C PRO A 216 -22.29 8.06 -11.71
N GLY A 217 -21.57 8.88 -12.47
CA GLY A 217 -21.16 10.23 -12.07
C GLY A 217 -20.03 10.30 -11.03
N ASN A 218 -19.44 9.17 -10.63
CA ASN A 218 -18.26 9.17 -9.76
C ASN A 218 -17.02 9.74 -10.45
N LYS A 219 -16.10 10.30 -9.66
CA LYS A 219 -14.80 10.78 -10.14
C LYS A 219 -13.68 10.06 -9.41
N VAL A 220 -12.90 9.27 -10.14
CA VAL A 220 -11.63 8.73 -9.64
C VAL A 220 -10.60 9.84 -9.61
N LYS A 221 -10.02 10.09 -8.43
CA LYS A 221 -8.99 11.12 -8.20
C LYS A 221 -7.60 10.57 -8.41
N SER A 222 -7.38 9.33 -8.00
CA SER A 222 -6.11 8.65 -8.16
C SER A 222 -6.25 7.14 -8.06
N ILE A 223 -5.27 6.48 -8.67
CA ILE A 223 -5.11 5.02 -8.65
C ILE A 223 -3.63 4.78 -8.31
N SER A 224 -3.38 4.04 -7.23
CA SER A 224 -2.02 3.84 -6.72
C SER A 224 -1.84 2.42 -6.21
N LEU A 225 -0.67 1.85 -6.46
CA LEU A 225 -0.30 0.53 -5.95
C LEU A 225 0.43 0.70 -4.61
N GLY A 226 -0.03 -0.01 -3.59
CA GLY A 226 0.62 -0.02 -2.28
C GLY A 226 0.36 -1.32 -1.53
N TYR A 227 1.13 -1.57 -0.48
CA TYR A 227 0.88 -2.67 0.44
C TYR A 227 -0.21 -2.27 1.44
N THR A 228 -1.08 -3.23 1.78
CA THR A 228 -2.10 -3.07 2.82
C THR A 228 -2.02 -4.25 3.80
N ARG A 229 -2.18 -3.96 5.09
CA ARG A 229 -2.23 -4.97 6.14
C ARG A 229 -3.53 -5.76 6.04
N ILE A 230 -3.46 -7.09 6.02
CA ILE A 230 -4.63 -7.97 5.96
C ILE A 230 -4.94 -8.66 7.29
N PHE A 231 -3.90 -8.99 8.06
CA PHE A 231 -4.06 -9.54 9.40
C PHE A 231 -2.76 -9.39 10.20
N THR A 232 -2.88 -9.56 11.52
CA THR A 232 -1.76 -9.56 12.47
C THR A 232 -1.79 -10.84 13.27
N VAL A 233 -0.65 -11.52 13.37
CA VAL A 233 -0.50 -12.75 14.17
C VAL A 233 0.75 -12.61 15.03
N ARG A 234 0.57 -12.65 16.36
CA ARG A 234 1.68 -12.59 17.34
C ARG A 234 2.64 -11.41 17.13
N GLY A 235 2.09 -10.22 16.85
CA GLY A 235 2.88 -9.01 16.59
C GLY A 235 3.52 -8.92 15.20
N LYS A 236 3.37 -9.96 14.35
CA LYS A 236 3.75 -9.92 12.94
C LYS A 236 2.56 -9.54 12.08
N ASN A 237 2.70 -8.44 11.36
CA ASN A 237 1.73 -7.94 10.41
C ASN A 237 1.98 -8.61 9.05
N VAL A 238 0.90 -9.03 8.38
CA VAL A 238 0.98 -9.58 7.02
C VAL A 238 0.38 -8.60 6.03
N TYR A 239 1.12 -8.34 4.96
CA TYR A 239 0.78 -7.37 3.92
C TYR A 239 0.67 -8.03 2.56
N ILE A 240 -0.25 -7.50 1.77
CA ILE A 240 -0.40 -7.83 0.35
C ILE A 240 -0.44 -6.55 -0.48
N PRO A 241 0.01 -6.58 -1.73
CA PRO A 241 -0.15 -5.47 -2.64
C PRO A 241 -1.63 -5.32 -2.99
N ALA A 242 -2.08 -4.07 -3.04
CA ALA A 242 -3.43 -3.70 -3.39
C ALA A 242 -3.43 -2.40 -4.21
N TRP A 243 -4.39 -2.28 -5.11
CA TRP A 243 -4.70 -1.04 -5.79
C TRP A 243 -5.64 -0.21 -4.92
N PHE A 244 -5.21 1.01 -4.60
CA PHE A 244 -5.95 2.00 -3.85
C PHE A 244 -6.50 3.02 -4.83
N VAL A 245 -7.83 3.12 -4.88
CA VAL A 245 -8.57 3.97 -5.80
C VAL A 245 -9.36 4.99 -5.00
N ASN A 246 -8.96 6.27 -5.11
CA ASN A 246 -9.65 7.37 -4.44
C ASN A 246 -10.85 7.80 -5.29
N VAL A 247 -12.05 7.55 -4.81
CA VAL A 247 -13.32 7.83 -5.51
C VAL A 247 -14.06 8.96 -4.83
N GLU A 248 -14.35 10.02 -5.57
CA GLU A 248 -15.22 11.12 -5.15
C GLU A 248 -16.62 10.90 -5.74
N SER A 249 -17.62 10.79 -4.87
CA SER A 249 -19.03 10.76 -5.28
C SER A 249 -19.61 12.17 -5.38
N GLY A 250 -20.66 12.36 -6.19
CA GLY A 250 -21.31 13.67 -6.41
C GLY A 250 -21.85 14.38 -5.15
N LYS A 251 -21.87 13.71 -3.98
CA LYS A 251 -22.15 14.31 -2.66
C LYS A 251 -20.91 14.88 -1.95
N ASN A 252 -19.79 15.05 -2.65
CA ASN A 252 -18.47 15.43 -2.10
C ASN A 252 -17.93 14.48 -1.02
N THR A 253 -18.41 13.24 -0.99
CA THR A 253 -17.85 12.20 -0.13
C THR A 253 -16.74 11.48 -0.89
N ALA A 254 -15.52 11.54 -0.37
CA ALA A 254 -14.38 10.78 -0.87
C ALA A 254 -14.25 9.47 -0.10
N GLN A 255 -14.05 8.36 -0.82
CA GLN A 255 -13.79 7.04 -0.25
C GLN A 255 -12.61 6.39 -0.96
N VAL A 256 -11.87 5.54 -0.23
CA VAL A 256 -10.75 4.78 -0.78
C VAL A 256 -11.20 3.34 -0.97
N GLU A 257 -11.37 2.95 -2.23
CA GLU A 257 -11.65 1.56 -2.59
C GLU A 257 -10.33 0.81 -2.75
N ARG A 258 -10.31 -0.45 -2.30
CA ARG A 258 -9.12 -1.30 -2.34
C ARG A 258 -9.39 -2.58 -3.12
N VAL A 259 -8.50 -2.93 -4.02
CA VAL A 259 -8.55 -4.19 -4.79
C VAL A 259 -7.27 -4.97 -4.54
N ASN A 260 -7.39 -6.22 -4.13
CA ASN A 260 -6.26 -7.13 -3.98
C ASN A 260 -5.54 -7.28 -5.32
N ALA A 261 -4.25 -6.96 -5.36
CA ALA A 261 -3.49 -6.93 -6.60
C ALA A 261 -3.07 -8.33 -7.09
N PHE A 262 -3.29 -9.39 -6.29
CA PHE A 262 -3.11 -10.78 -6.73
C PHE A 262 -4.39 -11.42 -7.26
N SER A 263 -5.55 -11.13 -6.66
CA SER A 263 -6.79 -11.87 -6.93
C SER A 263 -7.91 -11.05 -7.58
N SER A 264 -7.71 -9.76 -7.83
CA SER A 264 -8.77 -8.86 -8.33
C SER A 264 -9.98 -8.69 -7.39
N ALA A 265 -9.93 -9.25 -6.18
CA ALA A 265 -11.01 -9.17 -5.20
C ALA A 265 -11.05 -7.80 -4.52
N VAL A 266 -12.24 -7.23 -4.36
CA VAL A 266 -12.44 -6.00 -3.57
C VAL A 266 -12.24 -6.30 -2.09
N ILE A 267 -11.38 -5.52 -1.43
CA ILE A 267 -11.08 -5.66 0.00
C ILE A 267 -12.06 -4.80 0.79
N SER A 268 -12.90 -5.44 1.62
CA SER A 268 -13.75 -4.74 2.59
C SER A 268 -12.96 -4.35 3.85
N SER A 269 -13.38 -3.29 4.52
CA SER A 269 -12.56 -2.50 5.45
C SER A 269 -12.15 -3.13 6.78
N ASN A 270 -12.28 -4.44 6.98
CA ASN A 270 -12.04 -5.06 8.28
C ASN A 270 -10.72 -5.85 8.28
N VAL A 271 -9.66 -5.26 8.83
CA VAL A 271 -8.47 -6.03 9.25
C VAL A 271 -8.90 -6.91 10.41
N SER A 272 -8.79 -8.23 10.24
CA SER A 272 -9.16 -9.16 11.31
C SER A 272 -7.96 -9.39 12.22
N GLU A 273 -8.07 -8.98 13.48
CA GLU A 273 -7.13 -9.39 14.53
C GLU A 273 -7.47 -10.80 15.01
N VAL A 274 -6.57 -11.76 14.81
CA VAL A 274 -6.73 -13.10 15.40
C VAL A 274 -6.11 -13.08 16.79
N LYS A 275 -6.96 -12.93 17.82
CA LYS A 275 -6.56 -13.11 19.23
C LYS A 275 -6.80 -14.57 19.60
N ASN A 276 -5.74 -15.29 19.93
CA ASN A 276 -5.80 -16.59 20.64
C ASN A 276 -5.51 -16.37 22.11
#